data_AF-A0A1D3K9U5-F1
#
_entry.id   AF-A0A1D3K9U5-F1
#
_cell.length_a   1.000
_cell.length_b   1.000
_cell.length_c   1.000
_cell.angle_alpha   90.00
_cell.angle_beta   90.00
_cell.angle_gamma   90.00
#
_symmetry.space_group_name_H-M   'P 1'
#
loop_
_entity.id
_entity.type
_entity.pdbx_description
1 polymer ?
#
loop_
_entity_poly.entity_id
_entity_poly.type
_entity_poly.pdbx_seq_one_letter_code
_entity_poly.pdbx_strand_id
1 'polypeptide(L)'
;MPPKIPGLGWLNNRDQAQILWATEYLRGRGVRDVFAISKPTYADLLAAGMKLEDSTSGQMILIAMRNAWRQKRYRDPQNGRRARTFSLQNESIKALSRLSRKNGLTETDQLQALINQADELQRAVQQDIQRQAISSKAARKNDKHASARYQIQLDLMTEYLQRNLKALARWEMSVSDTTLPCDEAEVEELAKKKIQQVRLDINEAILRLDIATPRDVMPTT
;
A
#
# COMPACT_ATOMS: atom_id res chain seq x y z
N MET A 1 14.83 48.40 -15.25
CA MET A 1 15.55 47.90 -14.06
C MET A 1 14.63 48.07 -12.85
N PRO A 2 14.45 47.05 -11.99
CA PRO A 2 13.63 47.21 -10.79
C PRO A 2 14.27 48.23 -9.83
N PRO A 3 13.48 49.04 -9.11
CA PRO A 3 14.00 50.07 -8.21
C PRO A 3 14.86 49.43 -7.11
N LYS A 4 16.06 49.98 -6.90
CA LYS A 4 16.96 49.57 -5.82
C LYS A 4 16.29 49.98 -4.50
N ILE A 5 15.79 49.00 -3.75
CA ILE A 5 15.20 49.26 -2.43
C ILE A 5 16.34 49.76 -1.51
N PRO A 6 16.28 51.01 -1.02
CA PRO A 6 17.36 51.60 -0.23
C PRO A 6 17.47 50.93 1.13
N GLY A 7 18.71 50.67 1.54
CA GLY A 7 19.12 50.15 2.84
C GLY A 7 18.34 48.90 3.26
N LEU A 8 17.60 49.06 4.37
CA LEU A 8 16.78 48.02 4.98
C LEU A 8 15.30 48.08 4.59
N GLY A 9 14.94 48.80 3.51
CA GLY A 9 13.56 48.90 3.03
C GLY A 9 12.93 47.59 2.55
N TRP A 10 13.70 46.50 2.46
CA TRP A 10 13.21 45.17 2.12
C TRP A 10 12.67 44.38 3.34
N LEU A 11 12.83 44.91 4.56
CA LEU A 11 12.23 44.36 5.77
C LEU A 11 10.72 44.66 5.80
N ASN A 12 9.91 43.73 6.28
CA ASN A 12 8.48 43.90 6.47
C ASN A 12 8.21 44.55 7.85
N ASN A 13 7.62 45.75 7.84
CA ASN A 13 7.32 46.48 9.06
C ASN A 13 6.26 45.80 9.97
N ARG A 14 5.47 44.85 9.42
CA ARG A 14 4.49 44.06 10.17
C ARG A 14 5.06 42.76 10.73
N ASP A 15 6.25 42.36 10.29
CA ASP A 15 6.91 41.13 10.74
C ASP A 15 7.87 41.43 11.90
N GLN A 16 7.36 41.37 13.13
CA GLN A 16 8.17 41.62 14.32
C GLN A 16 9.33 40.63 14.47
N ALA A 17 9.18 39.39 13.99
CA ALA A 17 10.26 38.39 14.05
C ALA A 17 11.39 38.76 13.08
N GLN A 18 11.06 39.29 11.91
CA GLN A 18 12.04 39.81 10.95
C GLN A 18 12.74 41.06 11.49
N ILE A 19 12.01 41.97 12.12
CA ILE A 19 12.57 43.17 12.76
C ILE A 19 13.54 42.77 13.88
N LEU A 20 13.13 41.91 14.81
CA LEU A 20 13.98 41.43 15.89
C LEU A 20 15.24 40.72 15.36
N TRP A 21 15.08 39.83 14.37
CA TRP A 21 16.22 39.17 13.75
C TRP A 21 17.18 40.17 13.08
N ALA A 22 16.65 41.19 12.41
CA ALA A 22 17.44 42.20 11.74
C ALA A 22 18.29 43.01 12.73
N THR A 23 17.69 43.39 13.86
CA THR A 23 18.38 44.11 14.93
C THR A 23 19.52 43.30 15.54
N GLU A 24 19.28 42.01 15.82
CA GLU A 24 20.31 41.14 16.38
C GLU A 24 21.44 40.87 15.39
N TYR A 25 21.12 40.69 14.10
CA TYR A 25 22.12 40.52 13.05
C TYR A 25 23.08 41.71 12.96
N LEU A 26 22.54 42.93 12.98
CA LEU A 26 23.34 44.16 12.92
C LEU A 26 24.18 44.37 14.19
N ARG A 27 23.61 44.09 15.37
CA ARG A 27 24.34 44.14 16.65
C ARG A 27 25.54 43.19 16.66
N GLY A 28 25.37 41.97 16.17
CA GLY A 28 26.44 40.98 16.05
C GLY A 28 27.54 41.38 15.05
N ARG A 29 27.25 42.30 14.12
CA ARG A 29 28.21 42.85 13.15
C ARG A 29 28.87 44.15 13.59
N GLY A 30 28.66 44.57 14.83
CA GLY A 30 29.29 45.78 15.39
C GLY A 30 28.55 47.08 15.09
N VAL A 31 27.37 47.01 14.47
CA VAL A 31 26.51 48.19 14.24
C VAL A 31 25.68 48.45 15.50
N ARG A 32 26.37 48.81 16.60
CA ARG A 32 25.77 48.97 17.94
C ARG A 32 25.27 50.39 18.18
N ASP A 33 25.95 51.37 17.57
CA ASP A 33 25.73 52.80 17.83
C ASP A 33 24.37 53.31 17.37
N VAL A 34 23.64 52.53 16.58
CA VAL A 34 22.32 52.91 16.06
C VAL A 34 21.16 52.39 16.93
N PHE A 35 21.41 51.43 17.84
CA PHE A 35 20.36 50.75 18.60
C PHE A 35 20.62 50.88 20.10
N ALA A 36 20.41 52.07 20.65
CA ALA A 36 20.53 52.32 22.09
C ALA A 36 19.32 51.74 22.86
N ILE A 37 19.61 50.92 23.89
CA ILE A 37 18.87 50.51 25.12
C ILE A 37 17.38 50.06 25.00
N SER A 38 16.62 50.53 24.01
CA SER A 38 15.20 50.27 23.75
C SER A 38 15.00 49.32 22.56
N LYS A 39 13.78 48.75 22.45
CA LYS A 39 13.42 47.89 21.31
C LYS A 39 13.43 48.71 20.02
N PRO A 40 14.29 48.39 19.03
CA PRO A 40 14.39 49.18 17.81
C PRO A 40 13.09 49.11 17.00
N THR A 41 12.65 50.27 16.50
CA THR A 41 11.52 50.39 15.60
C THR A 41 11.96 50.16 14.15
N TYR A 42 11.02 49.85 13.26
CA TYR A 42 11.29 49.78 11.81
C TYR A 42 11.95 51.05 11.26
N ALA A 43 11.56 52.23 11.77
CA ALA A 43 12.16 53.50 11.39
C ALA A 43 13.66 53.58 11.76
N ASP A 44 14.04 53.07 12.93
CA ASP A 44 15.44 53.04 13.38
C ASP A 44 16.29 52.14 12.49
N LEU A 45 15.72 50.99 12.07
CA LEU A 45 16.36 50.08 11.10
C LEU A 45 16.54 50.74 9.73
N LEU A 46 15.57 51.53 9.25
CA LEU A 46 15.72 52.26 8.00
C LEU A 46 16.83 53.31 8.08
N ALA A 47 16.87 54.09 9.16
CA ALA A 47 17.92 55.08 9.38
C ALA A 47 19.30 54.43 9.49
N ALA A 48 19.41 53.29 10.18
CA ALA A 48 20.63 52.48 10.22
C ALA A 48 21.03 52.01 8.81
N GLY A 49 20.05 51.52 8.05
CA GLY A 49 20.25 51.04 6.69
C GLY A 49 20.81 52.12 5.77
N MET A 50 20.29 53.35 5.84
CA MET A 50 20.79 54.47 5.04
C MET A 50 22.23 54.84 5.42
N LYS A 51 22.55 54.95 6.72
CA LYS A 51 23.92 55.21 7.18
C LYS A 51 24.92 54.14 6.74
N LEU A 52 24.48 52.88 6.63
CA LEU A 52 25.31 51.78 6.14
C LEU A 52 25.51 51.83 4.62
N GLU A 53 24.64 52.48 3.86
CA GLU A 53 24.83 52.64 2.41
C GLU A 53 25.96 53.62 2.07
N ASP A 54 26.30 54.53 2.97
CA ASP A 54 27.34 55.55 2.77
C ASP A 54 28.77 54.99 2.74
N SER A 55 28.96 53.73 3.13
CA SER A 55 30.29 53.06 3.13
C SER A 55 30.26 51.72 2.40
N THR A 56 31.35 51.38 1.72
CA THR A 56 31.50 50.09 1.03
C THR A 56 31.38 48.91 1.99
N SER A 57 31.92 49.03 3.20
CA SER A 57 31.81 48.01 4.25
C SER A 57 30.35 47.84 4.72
N GLY A 58 29.62 48.93 4.90
CA GLY A 58 28.20 48.88 5.26
C GLY A 58 27.33 48.27 4.16
N GLN A 59 27.60 48.59 2.88
CA GLN A 59 26.91 47.96 1.75
C GLN A 59 27.12 46.43 1.72
N MET A 60 28.34 45.96 2.01
CA MET A 60 28.62 44.52 2.10
C MET A 60 27.86 43.85 3.25
N ILE A 61 27.72 44.53 4.39
CA ILE A 61 26.90 44.05 5.52
C ILE A 61 25.44 43.91 5.09
N LEU A 62 24.89 44.90 4.37
CA LEU A 62 23.50 44.88 3.89
C LEU A 62 23.25 43.72 2.91
N ILE A 63 24.18 43.46 1.99
CA ILE A 63 24.08 42.33 1.05
C ILE A 63 24.14 40.99 1.80
N ALA A 64 25.11 40.83 2.71
CA ALA A 64 25.26 39.63 3.52
C ALA A 64 24.03 39.37 4.40
N MET A 65 23.45 40.42 4.96
CA MET A 65 22.23 40.37 5.76
C MET A 65 21.04 39.87 4.94
N ARG A 66 20.82 40.42 3.74
CA ARG A 66 19.74 39.97 2.86
C ARG A 66 19.88 38.50 2.49
N ASN A 67 21.10 38.04 2.22
CA ASN A 67 21.39 36.63 1.93
C ASN A 67 21.18 35.74 3.16
N ALA A 68 21.63 36.17 4.34
CA ALA A 68 21.42 35.44 5.59
C ALA A 68 19.92 35.29 5.91
N TRP A 69 19.11 36.33 5.68
CA TRP A 69 17.66 36.23 5.84
C TRP A 69 17.02 35.27 4.86
N ARG A 70 17.41 35.33 3.58
CA ARG A 70 16.94 34.37 2.56
C ARG A 70 17.26 32.93 2.96
N GLN A 71 18.47 32.67 3.45
CA GLN A 71 18.87 31.35 3.93
C GLN A 71 18.10 30.93 5.18
N LYS A 72 17.90 31.85 6.15
CA LYS A 72 17.09 31.58 7.35
C LYS A 72 15.67 31.19 6.97
N ARG A 73 15.01 31.97 6.10
CA ARG A 73 13.68 31.64 5.58
C ARG A 73 13.69 30.28 4.88
N TYR A 74 14.65 30.02 3.99
CA TYR A 74 14.73 28.73 3.31
C TYR A 74 14.84 27.53 4.26
N ARG A 75 15.53 27.70 5.40
CA ARG A 75 15.71 26.66 6.43
C ARG A 75 14.57 26.60 7.46
N ASP A 76 13.61 27.53 7.40
CA ASP A 76 12.53 27.59 8.37
C ASP A 76 11.59 26.37 8.22
N PRO A 77 11.38 25.58 9.28
CA PRO A 77 10.52 24.40 9.23
C PRO A 77 9.05 24.71 8.90
N GLN A 78 8.60 25.96 9.05
CA GLN A 78 7.26 26.38 8.66
C GLN A 78 7.03 26.32 7.13
N ASN A 79 8.09 26.25 6.33
CA ASN A 79 7.98 26.14 4.87
C ASN A 79 7.76 24.70 4.36
N GLY A 80 7.32 23.79 5.23
CA GLY A 80 7.04 22.39 4.88
C GLY A 80 8.29 21.55 4.57
N ARG A 81 9.49 22.12 4.73
CA ARG A 81 10.78 21.47 4.47
C ARG A 81 11.59 21.38 5.75
N ARG A 82 12.08 20.19 6.08
CA ARG A 82 13.05 19.97 7.17
C ARG A 82 14.37 19.57 6.56
N ALA A 83 15.37 20.45 6.66
CA ALA A 83 16.71 20.11 6.22
C ALA A 83 17.28 19.00 7.12
N ARG A 84 17.78 17.92 6.49
CA ARG A 84 18.56 16.86 7.14
C ARG A 84 19.87 16.71 6.40
N THR A 85 20.95 16.53 7.13
CA THR A 85 22.28 16.28 6.55
C THR A 85 22.60 14.80 6.70
N PHE A 86 22.91 14.14 5.60
CA PHE A 86 23.35 12.75 5.56
C PHE A 86 24.68 12.66 4.85
N SER A 87 25.57 11.82 5.36
CA SER A 87 26.81 11.45 4.67
C SER A 87 26.57 10.15 3.92
N LEU A 88 26.66 10.21 2.59
CA LEU A 88 26.53 9.05 1.72
C LEU A 88 27.89 8.68 1.13
N GLN A 89 28.06 7.41 0.75
CA GLN A 89 29.24 7.00 -0.01
C GLN A 89 29.27 7.74 -1.36
N ASN A 90 30.47 8.05 -1.85
CA ASN A 90 30.67 8.77 -3.11
C ASN A 90 29.98 8.07 -4.29
N GLU A 91 29.96 6.75 -4.30
CA GLU A 91 29.29 5.96 -5.34
C GLU A 91 27.77 6.16 -5.32
N SER A 92 27.16 6.20 -4.13
CA SER A 92 25.73 6.46 -3.97
C SER A 92 25.34 7.86 -4.45
N ILE A 93 26.18 8.87 -4.16
CA ILE A 93 25.97 10.25 -4.64
C ILE A 93 26.05 10.29 -6.17
N LYS A 94 27.06 9.64 -6.78
CA LYS A 94 27.19 9.55 -8.23
C LYS A 94 25.98 8.86 -8.88
N ALA A 95 25.50 7.77 -8.26
CA ALA A 95 24.34 7.05 -8.75
C ALA A 95 23.08 7.92 -8.70
N LEU A 96 22.83 8.61 -7.57
CA LEU A 96 21.69 9.52 -7.41
C LEU A 96 21.76 10.68 -8.41
N SER A 97 22.93 11.29 -8.61
CA SER A 97 23.13 12.37 -9.57
C SER A 97 22.88 11.90 -11.01
N ARG A 98 23.33 10.69 -11.36
CA ARG A 98 23.05 10.09 -12.68
C ARG A 98 21.56 9.81 -12.88
N LEU A 99 20.89 9.26 -11.87
CA LEU A 99 19.45 8.96 -11.91
C LEU A 99 18.60 10.22 -12.04
N SER A 100 18.91 11.24 -11.23
CA SER A 100 18.19 12.52 -11.26
C SER A 100 18.31 13.20 -12.62
N ARG A 101 19.52 13.25 -13.20
CA ARG A 101 19.74 13.77 -14.57
C ARG A 101 18.99 12.99 -15.64
N LYS A 102 19.02 11.65 -15.55
CA LYS A 102 18.32 10.78 -16.51
C LYS A 102 16.82 11.06 -16.51
N ASN A 103 16.25 11.32 -15.34
CA ASN A 103 14.82 11.54 -15.16
C ASN A 103 14.41 13.02 -15.22
N GLY A 104 15.35 13.95 -15.40
CA GLY A 104 15.08 15.39 -15.42
C GLY A 104 14.60 15.96 -14.07
N LEU A 105 14.91 15.29 -12.96
CA LEU A 105 14.48 15.64 -11.61
C LEU A 105 15.63 16.24 -10.79
N THR A 106 15.30 16.95 -9.71
CA THR A 106 16.32 17.28 -8.70
C THR A 106 16.72 16.02 -7.93
N GLU A 107 17.90 16.01 -7.32
CA GLU A 107 18.34 14.86 -6.50
C GLU A 107 17.39 14.59 -5.33
N THR A 108 16.77 15.64 -4.77
CA THR A 108 15.76 15.51 -3.71
C THR A 108 14.47 14.88 -4.23
N ASP A 109 13.97 15.32 -5.39
CA ASP A 109 12.75 14.75 -5.98
C ASP A 109 12.98 13.30 -6.44
N GLN A 110 14.16 13.00 -6.97
CA GLN A 110 14.56 11.64 -7.32
C GLN A 110 14.63 10.74 -6.09
N LEU A 111 15.17 11.24 -4.97
CA LEU A 111 15.18 10.51 -3.70
C LEU A 111 13.76 10.24 -3.21
N GLN A 112 12.86 11.24 -3.27
CA GLN A 112 11.47 11.07 -2.89
C GLN A 112 10.76 10.03 -3.76
N ALA A 113 11.00 10.05 -5.08
CA ALA A 113 10.43 9.06 -5.99
C ALA A 113 10.89 7.64 -5.66
N LEU A 114 12.18 7.44 -5.35
CA LEU A 114 12.71 6.14 -4.95
C LEU A 114 12.10 5.65 -3.63
N ILE A 115 11.91 6.54 -2.65
CA ILE A 115 11.27 6.19 -1.37
C ILE A 115 9.82 5.76 -1.59
N ASN A 116 9.06 6.53 -2.38
CA ASN A 116 7.66 6.21 -2.66
C ASN A 116 7.54 4.89 -3.42
N GLN A 117 8.38 4.68 -4.43
CA GLN A 117 8.40 3.45 -5.22
C GLN A 117 8.73 2.22 -4.35
N ALA A 118 9.68 2.36 -3.41
CA ALA A 118 10.02 1.27 -2.50
C ALA A 118 8.85 0.91 -1.56
N ASP A 119 8.15 1.92 -1.02
CA ASP A 119 6.96 1.71 -0.17
C ASP A 119 5.80 1.08 -0.96
N GLU A 120 5.55 1.55 -2.20
CA GLU A 120 4.54 0.97 -3.08
C GLU A 120 4.83 -0.50 -3.41
N LEU A 121 6.06 -0.83 -3.78
CA LEU A 121 6.47 -2.21 -4.05
C LEU A 121 6.29 -3.10 -2.82
N GLN A 122 6.68 -2.62 -1.63
CA GLN A 122 6.52 -3.36 -0.39
C GLN A 122 5.04 -3.61 -0.07
N ARG A 123 4.17 -2.62 -0.27
CA ARG A 123 2.72 -2.76 -0.08
C ARG A 123 2.11 -3.74 -1.07
N ALA A 124 2.52 -3.70 -2.34
CA ALA A 124 2.05 -4.62 -3.36
C ALA A 124 2.40 -6.07 -2.99
N VAL A 125 3.65 -6.34 -2.59
CA VAL A 125 4.08 -7.67 -2.11
C VAL A 125 3.25 -8.12 -0.91
N GLN A 126 3.01 -7.24 0.06
CA GLN A 126 2.23 -7.59 1.25
C GLN A 126 0.77 -7.91 0.90
N GLN A 127 0.17 -7.16 -0.02
CA GLN A 127 -1.19 -7.42 -0.51
C GLN A 127 -1.28 -8.75 -1.26
N ASP A 128 -0.29 -9.08 -2.09
CA ASP A 128 -0.26 -10.34 -2.81
C ASP A 128 -0.11 -11.54 -1.87
N ILE A 129 0.74 -11.43 -0.85
CA ILE A 129 0.86 -12.46 0.20
C ILE A 129 -0.48 -12.66 0.91
N GLN A 130 -1.19 -11.58 1.26
CA GLN A 130 -2.51 -11.68 1.89
C GLN A 130 -3.54 -12.32 0.96
N ARG A 131 -3.58 -11.92 -0.32
CA ARG A 131 -4.47 -12.51 -1.32
C ARG A 131 -4.20 -14.01 -1.52
N GLN A 132 -2.94 -14.41 -1.58
CA GLN A 132 -2.53 -15.81 -1.66
C GLN A 132 -2.91 -16.58 -0.38
N ALA A 133 -2.77 -15.98 0.80
CA ALA A 133 -3.19 -16.61 2.05
C ALA A 133 -4.71 -16.82 2.13
N ILE A 134 -5.50 -15.83 1.69
CA ILE A 134 -6.97 -15.92 1.65
C ILE A 134 -7.42 -16.98 0.64
N SER A 135 -6.90 -16.93 -0.58
CA SER A 135 -7.25 -17.89 -1.65
C SER A 135 -6.83 -19.31 -1.28
N SER A 136 -5.63 -19.53 -0.74
CA SER A 136 -5.20 -20.85 -0.28
C SER A 136 -6.04 -21.37 0.89
N LYS A 137 -6.48 -20.51 1.81
CA LYS A 137 -7.38 -20.90 2.91
C LYS A 137 -8.77 -21.29 2.38
N ALA A 138 -9.29 -20.55 1.40
CA ALA A 138 -10.55 -20.87 0.74
C ALA A 138 -10.46 -22.19 -0.04
N ALA A 139 -9.39 -22.41 -0.81
CA ALA A 139 -9.13 -23.64 -1.53
C ALA A 139 -9.07 -24.86 -0.59
N ARG A 140 -8.31 -24.77 0.51
CA ARG A 140 -8.23 -25.84 1.52
C ARG A 140 -9.59 -26.18 2.14
N LYS A 141 -10.43 -25.16 2.40
CA LYS A 141 -11.80 -25.40 2.89
C LYS A 141 -12.62 -26.13 1.83
N ASN A 142 -12.56 -25.67 0.57
CA ASN A 142 -13.30 -26.29 -0.52
C ASN A 142 -12.86 -27.75 -0.75
N ASP A 143 -11.56 -28.02 -0.77
CA ASP A 143 -11.01 -29.38 -0.91
C ASP A 143 -11.46 -30.30 0.23
N LYS A 144 -11.52 -29.77 1.46
CA LYS A 144 -12.06 -30.50 2.61
C LYS A 144 -13.54 -30.83 2.43
N HIS A 145 -14.35 -29.88 1.95
CA HIS A 145 -15.77 -30.11 1.67
C HIS A 145 -15.97 -31.11 0.53
N ALA A 146 -15.21 -31.00 -0.55
CA ALA A 146 -15.24 -31.95 -1.66
C ALA A 146 -14.87 -33.37 -1.20
N SER A 147 -13.81 -33.50 -0.40
CA SER A 147 -13.40 -34.80 0.17
C SER A 147 -14.50 -35.41 1.04
N ALA A 148 -15.16 -34.61 1.88
CA ALA A 148 -16.28 -35.08 2.69
C ALA A 148 -17.47 -35.55 1.83
N ARG A 149 -17.79 -34.84 0.74
CA ARG A 149 -18.83 -35.26 -0.21
C ARG A 149 -18.50 -36.60 -0.87
N TYR A 150 -17.26 -36.79 -1.32
CA TYR A 150 -16.84 -38.05 -1.93
C TYR A 150 -16.90 -39.22 -0.95
N GLN A 151 -16.54 -39.01 0.32
CA GLN A 151 -16.68 -40.04 1.36
C GLN A 151 -18.15 -40.46 1.53
N ILE A 152 -19.06 -39.50 1.69
CA ILE A 152 -20.50 -39.78 1.81
C ILE A 152 -21.01 -40.55 0.59
N GLN A 153 -20.60 -40.14 -0.62
CA GLN A 153 -21.01 -40.82 -1.84
C GLN A 153 -20.49 -42.26 -1.89
N LEU A 154 -19.24 -42.50 -1.49
CA LEU A 154 -18.65 -43.84 -1.42
C LEU A 154 -19.37 -44.73 -0.42
N ASP A 155 -19.68 -44.21 0.77
CA ASP A 155 -20.41 -44.95 1.81
C ASP A 155 -21.80 -45.36 1.29
N LEU A 156 -22.55 -44.41 0.71
CA LEU A 156 -23.88 -44.68 0.16
C LEU A 156 -23.84 -45.72 -0.97
N MET A 157 -22.89 -45.60 -1.90
CA MET A 157 -22.70 -46.57 -2.99
C MET A 157 -22.37 -47.96 -2.47
N THR A 158 -21.54 -48.02 -1.42
CA THR A 158 -21.16 -49.28 -0.77
C THR A 158 -22.39 -49.95 -0.17
N GLU A 159 -23.26 -49.19 0.51
CA GLU A 159 -24.52 -49.72 1.05
C GLU A 159 -25.46 -50.25 -0.04
N TYR A 160 -25.64 -49.51 -1.14
CA TYR A 160 -26.47 -49.96 -2.26
C TYR A 160 -25.92 -51.23 -2.91
N LEU A 161 -24.61 -51.27 -3.17
CA LEU A 161 -23.95 -52.42 -3.76
C LEU A 161 -24.07 -53.65 -2.85
N GLN A 162 -23.87 -53.50 -1.54
CA GLN A 162 -24.09 -54.57 -0.57
C GLN A 162 -25.53 -55.08 -0.58
N ARG A 163 -26.52 -54.18 -0.66
CA ARG A 163 -27.94 -54.56 -0.71
C ARG A 163 -28.26 -55.35 -1.99
N ASN A 164 -27.73 -54.91 -3.13
CA ASN A 164 -27.92 -55.58 -4.42
C ASN A 164 -27.22 -56.94 -4.46
N LEU A 165 -25.98 -57.05 -3.96
CA LEU A 165 -25.27 -58.33 -3.87
C LEU A 165 -26.01 -59.32 -2.96
N LYS A 166 -26.58 -58.87 -1.83
CA LYS A 166 -27.42 -59.72 -0.98
C LYS A 166 -28.67 -60.21 -1.71
N ALA A 167 -29.30 -59.35 -2.52
CA ALA A 167 -30.47 -59.73 -3.31
C ALA A 167 -30.09 -60.73 -4.42
N LEU A 168 -28.96 -60.51 -5.10
CA LEU A 168 -28.42 -61.43 -6.10
C LEU A 168 -28.12 -62.80 -5.48
N ALA A 169 -27.39 -62.84 -4.36
CA ALA A 169 -27.08 -64.09 -3.66
C ALA A 169 -28.34 -64.86 -3.22
N ARG A 170 -29.40 -64.16 -2.78
CA ARG A 170 -30.70 -64.79 -2.49
C ARG A 170 -31.35 -65.36 -3.74
N TRP A 171 -31.29 -64.62 -4.85
CA TRP A 171 -31.80 -65.08 -6.13
C TRP A 171 -31.02 -66.31 -6.63
N GLU A 172 -29.70 -66.29 -6.58
CA GLU A 172 -28.85 -67.42 -6.96
C GLU A 172 -29.16 -68.67 -6.12
N MET A 173 -29.34 -68.53 -4.80
CA MET A 173 -29.77 -69.63 -3.93
C MET A 173 -31.19 -70.13 -4.25
N SER A 174 -32.07 -69.30 -4.81
CA SER A 174 -33.41 -69.72 -5.24
C SER A 174 -33.44 -70.32 -6.64
N VAL A 175 -32.49 -69.96 -7.51
CA VAL A 175 -32.40 -70.43 -8.91
C VAL A 175 -31.55 -71.67 -9.07
N SER A 176 -30.68 -71.99 -8.10
CA SER A 176 -30.04 -73.32 -8.02
C SER A 176 -31.04 -74.48 -8.00
N ASP A 177 -32.33 -74.23 -7.76
CA ASP A 177 -33.43 -75.20 -7.81
C ASP A 177 -34.24 -75.21 -9.12
N THR A 178 -34.04 -74.28 -10.07
CA THR A 178 -34.84 -74.26 -11.31
C THR A 178 -34.13 -73.52 -12.45
N THR A 179 -33.78 -74.24 -13.52
CA THR A 179 -33.25 -73.65 -14.74
C THR A 179 -34.39 -73.12 -15.62
N LEU A 180 -34.46 -71.80 -15.77
CA LEU A 180 -35.39 -71.12 -16.67
C LEU A 180 -34.63 -70.52 -17.87
N PRO A 181 -35.16 -70.60 -19.10
CA PRO A 181 -34.62 -69.89 -20.25
C PRO A 181 -34.88 -68.39 -20.08
N CYS A 182 -33.82 -67.58 -20.14
CA CYS A 182 -33.90 -66.14 -19.99
C CYS A 182 -33.31 -65.47 -21.25
N ASP A 183 -34.07 -64.56 -21.87
CA ASP A 183 -33.60 -63.76 -23.00
C ASP A 183 -32.65 -62.67 -22.49
N GLU A 184 -31.38 -62.79 -22.84
CA GLU A 184 -30.27 -61.96 -22.35
C GLU A 184 -30.47 -60.48 -22.68
N ALA A 185 -31.13 -60.18 -23.80
CA ALA A 185 -31.39 -58.80 -24.25
C ALA A 185 -32.43 -58.07 -23.38
N GLU A 186 -33.49 -58.76 -22.94
CA GLU A 186 -34.51 -58.18 -22.08
C GLU A 186 -33.97 -57.93 -20.65
N VAL A 187 -33.09 -58.80 -20.18
CA VAL A 187 -32.40 -58.66 -18.89
C VAL A 187 -31.47 -57.44 -18.89
N GLU A 188 -30.73 -57.23 -19.97
CA GLU A 188 -29.78 -56.12 -20.07
C GLU A 188 -30.51 -54.75 -20.11
N GLU A 189 -31.66 -54.66 -20.79
CA GLU A 189 -32.48 -53.44 -20.76
C GLU A 189 -33.13 -53.19 -19.39
N LEU A 190 -33.65 -54.23 -18.75
CA LEU A 190 -34.19 -54.10 -17.40
C LEU A 190 -33.11 -53.65 -16.41
N ALA A 191 -31.88 -54.18 -16.54
CA ALA A 191 -30.73 -53.79 -15.72
C ALA A 191 -30.34 -52.32 -15.96
N LYS A 192 -30.28 -51.86 -17.22
CA LYS A 192 -29.99 -50.46 -17.57
C LYS A 192 -31.00 -49.51 -16.93
N LYS A 193 -32.30 -49.80 -17.02
CA LYS A 193 -33.36 -49.00 -16.39
C LYS A 193 -33.21 -48.93 -14.86
N LYS A 194 -32.95 -50.06 -14.20
CA LYS A 194 -32.73 -50.10 -12.75
C LYS A 194 -31.47 -49.34 -12.32
N ILE A 195 -30.39 -49.43 -13.08
CA ILE A 195 -29.16 -48.66 -12.83
C ILE A 195 -29.42 -47.16 -12.96
N GLN A 196 -30.18 -46.74 -13.97
CA GLN A 196 -30.55 -45.32 -14.13
C GLN A 196 -31.40 -44.82 -12.96
N GLN A 197 -32.38 -45.60 -12.50
CA GLN A 197 -33.19 -45.24 -11.35
C GLN A 197 -32.34 -45.09 -10.08
N VAL A 198 -31.46 -46.06 -9.80
CA VAL A 198 -30.55 -46.01 -8.65
C VAL A 198 -29.67 -44.76 -8.69
N ARG A 199 -29.14 -44.40 -9.87
CA ARG A 199 -28.35 -43.16 -10.04
C ARG A 199 -29.16 -41.90 -9.72
N LEU A 200 -30.44 -41.85 -10.11
CA LEU A 200 -31.31 -40.72 -9.81
C LEU A 200 -31.56 -40.60 -8.30
N ASP A 201 -31.90 -41.71 -7.64
CA ASP A 201 -32.17 -41.75 -6.19
C ASP A 201 -30.93 -41.33 -5.38
N ILE A 202 -29.74 -41.75 -5.81
CA ILE A 202 -28.46 -41.33 -5.24
C ILE A 202 -28.26 -39.82 -5.38
N ASN A 203 -28.46 -39.28 -6.58
CA ASN A 203 -28.29 -37.84 -6.82
C ASN A 203 -29.27 -37.02 -5.97
N GLU A 204 -30.50 -37.50 -5.82
CA GLU A 204 -31.49 -36.87 -4.95
C GLU A 204 -31.09 -36.89 -3.47
N ALA A 205 -30.60 -38.03 -2.97
CA ALA A 205 -30.12 -38.15 -1.59
C ALA A 205 -28.92 -37.23 -1.32
N ILE A 206 -27.98 -37.12 -2.27
CA ILE A 206 -26.85 -36.20 -2.19
C ILE A 206 -27.34 -34.75 -2.11
N LEU A 207 -28.27 -34.35 -2.97
CA LEU A 207 -28.83 -32.99 -2.97
C LEU A 207 -29.52 -32.64 -1.65
N ARG A 208 -30.27 -33.58 -1.06
CA ARG A 208 -30.93 -33.37 0.25
C ARG A 208 -29.93 -33.16 1.39
N LEU A 209 -28.79 -33.86 1.36
CA LEU A 209 -27.70 -33.67 2.33
C LEU A 209 -26.92 -32.37 2.10
N ASP A 210 -26.78 -31.95 0.84
CA ASP A 210 -26.11 -30.70 0.44
C ASP A 210 -26.94 -29.44 0.81
N ILE A 211 -28.28 -29.55 0.93
CA ILE A 211 -29.17 -28.47 1.44
C ILE A 211 -29.07 -28.33 2.97
N ALA A 212 -28.81 -29.42 3.69
CA ALA A 212 -28.69 -29.43 5.15
C ALA A 212 -27.32 -28.94 5.67
N THR A 213 -26.33 -28.81 4.78
CA THR A 213 -25.01 -28.25 5.11
C THR A 213 -24.91 -26.81 4.61
N PRO A 214 -24.69 -25.80 5.48
CA PRO A 214 -24.72 -24.40 5.06
C PRO A 214 -23.67 -24.12 3.99
N ARG A 215 -24.11 -23.70 2.79
CA ARG A 215 -23.26 -23.02 1.83
C ARG A 215 -23.03 -21.60 2.35
N ASP A 216 -21.83 -21.33 2.88
CA ASP A 216 -21.39 -19.96 3.11
C ASP A 216 -21.40 -19.24 1.76
N VAL A 217 -22.39 -18.38 1.59
CA VAL A 217 -22.57 -17.51 0.43
C VAL A 217 -21.36 -16.60 0.37
N MET A 218 -20.60 -16.71 -0.72
CA MET A 218 -19.48 -15.80 -1.04
C MET A 218 -19.99 -14.35 -1.00
N PRO A 219 -19.27 -13.41 -0.36
CA PRO A 219 -19.62 -12.00 -0.48
C PRO A 219 -19.35 -11.57 -1.93
N THR A 220 -20.41 -11.19 -2.63
CA THR A 220 -20.33 -10.48 -3.92
C THR A 220 -19.74 -9.10 -3.66
N THR A 221 -18.57 -8.86 -4.28
CA THR A 221 -17.98 -7.59 -4.73
C THR A 221 -18.37 -6.31 -4.02
#